data_AF-A0A4Q3YK83-F1
#
_entry.id   AF-A0A4Q3YK83-F1
#
_cell.length_a   1.000
_cell.length_b   1.000
_cell.length_c   1.000
_cell.angle_alpha   90.00
_cell.angle_beta   90.00
_cell.angle_gamma   90.00
#
_symmetry.space_group_name_H-M   'P 1'
#
loop_
_entity.id
_entity.type
_entity.pdbx_description
1 polymer ?
#
loop_
_entity_poly.entity_id
_entity_poly.type
_entity_poly.pdbx_seq_one_letter_code
_entity_poly.pdbx_strand_id
1 'polypeptide(L)' 'MSILVGTNTKVICQGITGAQGTFHSEQAIAYGTKMVGGVT' A
#
# COMPACT_ATOMS: atom_id res chain seq x y z
N MET A 1 5.02 -19.01 15.04
CA MET A 1 4.14 -17.96 14.48
C MET A 1 4.98 -16.69 14.39
N SER A 2 5.07 -16.02 13.24
CA SER A 2 5.91 -14.82 13.03
C SER A 2 5.07 -13.59 12.67
N ILE A 3 5.65 -12.40 12.86
CA ILE A 3 5.07 -11.12 12.43
C ILE A 3 5.62 -10.80 11.04
N LEU A 4 4.73 -10.58 10.07
CA LEU A 4 5.09 -10.46 8.64
C LEU A 4 5.29 -9.00 8.18
N VAL A 5 4.63 -8.04 8.82
CA VAL A 5 4.59 -6.64 8.41
C VAL A 5 4.84 -5.71 9.59
N GLY A 6 5.51 -4.59 9.32
CA GLY A 6 5.82 -3.56 10.30
C GLY A 6 6.12 -2.22 9.64
N THR A 7 6.55 -1.24 10.42
CA THR A 7 6.80 0.14 9.97
C THR A 7 7.84 0.28 8.86
N ASN A 8 8.73 -0.69 8.73
CA ASN A 8 9.76 -0.71 7.69
C ASN A 8 9.31 -1.39 6.39
N THR A 9 8.12 -2.01 6.35
CA THR A 9 7.60 -2.69 5.17
C THR A 9 7.35 -1.69 4.05
N LYS A 10 7.95 -1.92 2.88
CA LYS A 10 7.70 -1.15 1.65
C LYS A 10 6.63 -1.86 0.83
N VAL A 11 5.51 -1.19 0.57
CA VAL A 11 4.33 -1.78 -0.07
C VAL A 11 4.17 -1.23 -1.50
N ILE A 12 3.80 -2.12 -2.43
CA ILE A 12 3.37 -1.75 -3.79
C ILE A 12 1.93 -2.21 -4.01
N CYS A 13 1.15 -1.45 -4.78
CA CYS A 13 -0.19 -1.86 -5.21
C CYS A 13 -0.18 -2.15 -6.72
N GLN A 14 -0.61 -3.35 -7.12
CA GLN A 14 -0.86 -3.67 -8.52
C GLN A 14 -2.30 -3.29 -8.87
N GLY A 15 -2.49 -2.62 -10.00
CA GLY A 15 -3.76 -1.96 -10.34
C GLY A 15 -3.96 -0.66 -9.56
N ILE A 16 -2.90 0.06 -9.19
CA ILE A 16 -2.99 1.26 -8.34
C ILE A 16 -3.83 2.37 -8.97
N THR A 17 -3.84 2.44 -10.31
CA THR A 17 -4.62 3.40 -11.09
C THR A 17 -6.09 3.01 -11.23
N GLY A 18 -6.50 1.82 -10.77
CA GLY A 18 -7.90 1.42 -10.72
C GLY A 18 -8.63 2.10 -9.55
N ALA A 19 -9.96 2.28 -9.65
CA ALA A 19 -10.75 3.01 -8.66
C ALA A 19 -10.54 2.49 -7.22
N GLN A 20 -10.52 1.17 -7.03
CA GLN A 20 -10.29 0.56 -5.71
C GLN A 20 -8.83 0.63 -5.28
N GLY A 21 -7.89 0.46 -6.21
CA GLY A 21 -6.46 0.56 -5.94
C GLY A 21 -6.08 1.96 -5.46
N THR A 22 -6.61 3.00 -6.10
CA THR A 22 -6.42 4.39 -5.72
C THR A 22 -7.06 4.67 -4.35
N PHE A 23 -8.34 4.35 -4.18
CA PHE A 23 -9.08 4.62 -2.94
C PHE A 23 -8.45 3.99 -1.69
N HIS A 24 -8.05 2.72 -1.75
CA HIS A 24 -7.43 2.05 -0.61
C HIS A 24 -5.98 2.47 -0.40
N SER A 25 -5.23 2.76 -1.48
CA SER A 25 -3.84 3.24 -1.36
C SER A 25 -3.77 4.61 -0.68
N GLU A 26 -4.69 5.52 -1.00
CA GLU A 26 -4.79 6.82 -0.34
C GLU A 26 -5.04 6.69 1.16
N GLN A 27 -5.97 5.81 1.56
CA GLN A 27 -6.24 5.53 2.96
C GLN A 27 -5.06 4.87 3.66
N ALA A 28 -4.38 3.94 3.00
CA ALA A 28 -3.20 3.27 3.55
C ALA A 28 -2.06 4.28 3.79
N ILE A 29 -1.85 5.23 2.87
CA ILE A 29 -0.90 6.33 3.04
C ILE A 29 -1.30 7.22 4.21
N ALA A 30 -2.57 7.63 4.30
CA ALA A 30 -3.09 8.44 5.40
C ALA A 30 -2.93 7.75 6.77
N TYR A 31 -3.02 6.42 6.81
CA TYR A 31 -2.78 5.61 8.00
C TYR A 31 -1.28 5.45 8.36
N GLY A 32 -0.37 5.86 7.48
CA GLY A 32 1.08 5.77 7.69
C GLY A 32 1.75 4.55 7.07
N THR A 33 1.06 3.84 6.17
CA THR A 33 1.67 2.74 5.39
C THR A 33 2.67 3.31 4.40
N LYS A 34 3.86 2.70 4.33
CA LYS A 34 4.93 3.11 3.41
C LYS A 34 4.69 2.54 2.00
N MET A 35 3.74 3.13 1.28
CA MET A 35 3.52 2.88 -0.15
C MET A 35 4.70 3.44 -0.96
N VAL A 36 5.35 2.61 -1.76
CA VAL A 36 6.54 3.00 -2.56
C VAL A 36 6.29 3.03 -4.06
N GLY A 37 5.09 2.66 -4.50
CA GLY A 37 4.68 2.72 -5.90
C GLY A 37 3.54 1.76 -6.22
N GLY A 38 3.27 1.61 -7.50
CA GLY A 38 2.31 0.64 -8.00
C GLY A 38 2.47 0.41 -9.49
N VAL A 39 1.82 -0.64 -9.98
CA VAL A 39 1.79 -1.01 -11.39
C VAL A 39 0.35 -0.83 -11.90
N THR A 40 0.20 -0.46 -13.17
CA THR A 40 -1.10 -0.38 -13.86
C THR A 40 -1.73 -1.75 -14.02
#